data_AF-A0A1T4ZFE7-F1
#
_entry.id   AF-A0A1T4ZFE7-F1
#
_cell.length_a   1.000
_cell.length_b   1.000
_cell.length_c   1.000
_cell.angle_alpha   90.00
_cell.angle_beta   90.00
_cell.angle_gamma   90.00
#
_symmetry.space_group_name_H-M   'P 1'
#
loop_
_entity.id
_entity.type
_entity.pdbx_description
1 polymer ?
#
loop_
_entity_poly.entity_id
_entity_poly.type
_entity_poly.pdbx_seq_one_letter_code
_entity_poly.pdbx_strand_id
1 'polypeptide(L)'
;MNHFKSTPSPQLQATLELLQQATQNLQDLLQNPVSQDHHHEVINQIESQLNQALISLKTTDNPPNLDHIPPEILKQIESLEIPWESLDIQRALSNHHLSQIIGIITEINNKSEQIRNRKDYFLARLPQIPIEKLGPRVPVVTAADFLPDYQPLPPDKKEELKAKYHIDHLIQKRQQSRSSLFERIKQAEKMIAPQVQPLENNPDFEDDLPF
;
A
#
# COMPACT_ATOMS: atom_id res chain seq x y z
N MET A 1 13.80 29.28 -37.47
CA MET A 1 14.71 28.34 -36.80
C MET A 1 14.42 28.42 -35.30
N ASN A 2 13.54 27.57 -34.80
CA ASN A 2 13.21 27.53 -33.38
C ASN A 2 14.18 26.56 -32.70
N HIS A 3 15.11 27.10 -31.91
CA HIS A 3 15.93 26.32 -30.99
C HIS A 3 15.05 25.83 -29.84
N PHE A 4 14.52 24.62 -29.95
CA PHE A 4 14.12 23.89 -28.74
C PHE A 4 15.41 23.57 -27.97
N LYS A 5 15.77 24.43 -27.02
CA LYS A 5 16.61 24.01 -25.89
C LYS A 5 15.75 23.07 -25.06
N SER A 6 15.64 21.81 -25.48
CA SER A 6 15.19 20.73 -24.64
C SER A 6 16.23 20.57 -23.54
N THR A 7 15.98 21.19 -22.38
CA THR A 7 16.68 20.81 -21.15
C THR A 7 16.54 19.29 -21.01
N PRO A 8 17.64 18.54 -20.84
CA PRO A 8 17.54 17.10 -20.60
C PRO A 8 16.62 16.89 -19.40
N SER A 9 15.75 15.89 -19.46
CA SER A 9 14.89 15.56 -18.33
C SER A 9 15.76 15.38 -17.08
N PRO A 10 15.30 15.76 -15.88
CA PRO A 10 16.10 15.65 -14.65
C PRO A 10 16.62 14.22 -14.41
N GLN A 11 15.89 13.22 -14.92
CA GLN A 11 16.31 11.82 -14.92
C GLN A 11 17.53 11.57 -15.83
N LEU A 12 17.54 12.08 -17.07
CA LEU A 12 18.69 11.96 -17.97
C LEU A 12 19.94 12.62 -17.40
N GLN A 13 19.76 13.73 -16.68
CA GLN A 13 20.88 14.42 -16.05
C GLN A 13 21.47 13.61 -14.88
N ALA A 14 20.62 13.01 -14.04
CA ALA A 14 21.05 12.08 -13.00
C ALA A 14 21.74 10.82 -13.58
N THR A 15 21.26 10.29 -14.71
CA THR A 15 21.93 9.18 -15.40
C THR A 15 23.34 9.57 -15.87
N LEU A 16 23.48 10.77 -16.44
CA LEU A 16 24.78 11.28 -16.89
C LEU A 16 25.76 11.43 -15.73
N GLU A 17 25.31 11.90 -14.58
CA GLU A 17 26.12 12.00 -13.36
C GLU A 17 26.58 10.62 -12.87
N LEU A 18 25.69 9.62 -12.85
CA LEU A 18 26.05 8.24 -12.50
C LEU A 18 27.10 7.65 -13.45
N LEU A 19 26.95 7.87 -14.76
CA LEU A 19 27.92 7.40 -15.76
C LEU A 19 29.27 8.11 -15.61
N GLN A 20 29.27 9.42 -15.34
CA GLN A 20 30.49 10.18 -15.11
C GLN A 20 31.21 9.69 -13.85
N GLN A 21 30.51 9.45 -12.75
CA GLN A 21 31.08 8.89 -11.53
C GLN A 21 31.66 7.49 -11.75
N ALA A 22 30.94 6.60 -12.43
CA ALA A 22 31.44 5.26 -12.74
C ALA A 22 32.71 5.31 -13.60
N THR A 23 32.76 6.23 -14.57
CA THR A 23 33.94 6.42 -15.45
C THR A 23 35.12 6.97 -14.66
N GLN A 24 34.90 7.92 -13.75
CA GLN A 24 35.95 8.47 -12.90
C GLN A 24 36.51 7.40 -11.94
N ASN A 25 35.64 6.61 -11.31
CA ASN A 25 36.04 5.53 -10.41
C ASN A 25 36.86 4.45 -11.14
N LEU A 26 36.48 4.10 -12.38
CA LEU A 26 37.26 3.19 -13.24
C LEU A 26 38.65 3.77 -13.58
N GLN A 27 38.70 5.07 -13.88
CA GLN A 27 39.95 5.75 -14.21
C GLN A 27 40.88 5.81 -13.00
N ASP A 28 40.35 6.08 -11.81
CA ASP A 28 41.10 6.11 -10.56
C ASP A 28 41.65 4.72 -10.19
N LEU A 29 40.89 3.64 -10.44
CA LEU A 29 41.31 2.25 -10.28
C LEU A 29 42.49 1.88 -11.20
N LEU A 30 42.49 2.38 -12.44
CA LEU A 30 43.56 2.15 -13.41
C LEU A 30 44.83 2.94 -13.08
N GLN A 31 44.70 4.13 -12.49
CA GLN A 31 45.85 4.99 -12.17
C GLN A 31 46.47 4.71 -10.80
N ASN A 32 45.71 4.18 -9.85
CA ASN A 32 46.17 3.92 -8.49
C ASN A 32 46.00 2.44 -8.12
N PRO A 33 47.08 1.63 -8.12
CA PRO A 33 47.01 0.24 -7.71
C PRO A 33 46.81 0.15 -6.18
N VAL A 34 45.54 0.11 -5.77
CA VAL A 34 45.12 -0.10 -4.37
C VAL A 34 45.09 -1.60 -4.01
N SER A 35 44.88 -1.95 -2.74
CA SER A 35 44.75 -3.34 -2.26
C SER A 35 43.58 -4.08 -2.93
N GLN A 36 43.69 -5.40 -3.10
CA GLN A 36 42.65 -6.24 -3.74
C GLN A 36 41.24 -6.08 -3.13
N ASP A 37 41.14 -5.94 -1.81
CA ASP A 37 39.84 -5.74 -1.15
C ASP A 37 39.18 -4.41 -1.53
N HIS A 38 39.98 -3.35 -1.68
CA HIS A 38 39.50 -2.06 -2.13
C HIS A 38 39.12 -2.07 -3.61
N HIS A 39 39.81 -2.87 -4.44
CA HIS A 39 39.41 -3.07 -5.83
C HIS A 39 38.03 -3.73 -5.92
N HIS A 40 37.77 -4.76 -5.12
CA HIS A 40 36.47 -5.42 -5.09
C HIS A 40 35.34 -4.47 -4.68
N GLU A 41 35.55 -3.65 -3.64
CA GLU A 41 34.55 -2.68 -3.19
C GLU A 41 34.24 -1.64 -4.26
N VAL A 42 35.26 -1.05 -4.88
CA VAL A 42 35.09 -0.04 -5.94
C VAL A 42 34.46 -0.65 -7.20
N ILE A 43 34.81 -1.89 -7.56
CA ILE A 43 34.18 -2.62 -8.68
C ILE A 43 32.68 -2.83 -8.40
N ASN A 44 32.30 -3.28 -7.20
CA ASN A 44 30.90 -3.46 -6.83
C ASN A 44 30.11 -2.13 -6.89
N GLN A 45 30.74 -1.03 -6.45
CA GLN A 45 30.14 0.31 -6.56
C GLN A 45 29.94 0.73 -8.02
N ILE A 46 30.94 0.51 -8.88
CA ILE A 46 30.84 0.80 -10.32
C ILE A 46 29.72 -0.03 -10.96
N GLU A 47 29.64 -1.34 -10.65
CA GLU A 47 28.60 -2.22 -11.16
C GLU A 47 27.20 -1.75 -10.74
N SER A 48 27.02 -1.36 -9.48
CA SER A 48 25.74 -0.81 -9.00
C SER A 48 25.38 0.49 -9.72
N GLN A 49 26.33 1.43 -9.86
CA GLN A 49 26.13 2.71 -10.57
C GLN A 49 25.76 2.50 -12.05
N LEU A 50 26.43 1.58 -12.75
CA LEU A 50 26.14 1.25 -14.13
C LEU A 50 24.77 0.57 -14.29
N ASN A 51 24.41 -0.32 -13.37
CA ASN A 51 23.09 -0.93 -13.36
C ASN A 51 21.98 0.10 -13.14
N GLN A 52 22.17 1.04 -12.20
CA GLN A 52 21.22 2.14 -11.96
C GLN A 52 21.09 3.06 -13.18
N ALA A 53 22.20 3.42 -13.82
CA ALA A 53 22.18 4.21 -15.05
C ALA A 53 21.44 3.48 -16.18
N LEU A 54 21.69 2.19 -16.36
CA LEU A 54 21.04 1.36 -17.37
C LEU A 54 19.54 1.20 -17.10
N ILE A 55 19.13 1.09 -15.84
CA ILE A 55 17.72 1.08 -15.44
C ILE A 55 17.07 2.40 -15.82
N SER A 56 17.66 3.51 -15.37
CA SER A 56 17.15 4.85 -15.65
C SER A 56 16.96 5.09 -17.16
N LEU A 57 17.92 4.70 -17.99
CA LEU A 57 17.81 4.79 -19.45
C LEU A 57 16.69 3.93 -20.03
N LYS A 58 16.59 2.67 -19.59
CA LYS A 58 15.58 1.71 -20.09
C LYS A 58 14.17 2.01 -19.60
N THR A 59 14.03 2.78 -18.53
CA THR A 59 12.74 3.05 -17.88
C THR A 59 12.41 4.54 -17.81
N THR A 60 13.03 5.35 -18.68
CA THR A 60 12.84 6.82 -18.75
C THR A 60 11.35 7.22 -18.79
N ASP A 61 10.51 6.44 -19.48
CA ASP A 61 9.08 6.71 -19.58
C ASP A 61 8.25 6.17 -18.38
N ASN A 62 8.73 5.13 -17.70
CA ASN A 62 8.03 4.52 -16.57
C ASN A 62 9.01 3.79 -15.63
N PRO A 63 9.65 4.50 -14.68
CA PRO A 63 10.59 3.89 -13.75
C PRO A 63 9.90 2.90 -12.81
N PRO A 64 10.55 1.80 -12.43
CA PRO A 64 10.00 0.87 -11.45
C PRO A 64 9.85 1.60 -10.11
N ASN A 65 8.60 1.77 -9.66
CA ASN A 65 8.30 2.32 -8.35
C ASN A 65 8.33 1.19 -7.31
N LEU A 66 9.14 1.37 -6.26
CA LEU A 66 9.29 0.44 -5.13
C LEU A 66 8.79 1.01 -3.80
N ASP A 67 8.14 2.18 -3.79
CA ASP A 67 7.70 2.92 -2.60
C ASP A 67 6.70 2.09 -1.75
N HIS A 68 5.97 1.17 -2.36
CA HIS A 68 5.03 0.28 -1.66
C HIS A 68 5.71 -0.90 -0.96
N ILE A 69 7.02 -1.08 -1.11
CA ILE A 69 7.78 -2.20 -0.56
C ILE A 69 8.59 -1.72 0.65
N PRO A 70 8.32 -2.25 1.85
CA PRO A 70 9.09 -1.90 3.03
C PRO A 70 10.59 -2.25 2.89
N PRO A 71 11.50 -1.45 3.44
CA PRO A 71 12.94 -1.69 3.34
C PRO A 71 13.37 -3.02 3.98
N GLU A 72 12.64 -3.50 4.98
CA GLU A 72 12.87 -4.81 5.60
C GLU A 72 12.67 -5.95 4.61
N ILE A 73 11.72 -5.81 3.67
CA ILE A 73 11.44 -6.82 2.64
C ILE A 73 12.54 -6.81 1.58
N LEU A 74 13.04 -5.63 1.20
CA LEU A 74 14.18 -5.53 0.28
C LEU A 74 15.43 -6.22 0.84
N LYS A 75 15.70 -6.04 2.14
CA LYS A 75 16.79 -6.76 2.85
C LYS A 75 16.58 -8.27 2.86
N GLN A 76 15.34 -8.74 2.97
CA GLN A 76 15.06 -10.18 2.90
C GLN A 76 15.34 -10.73 1.49
N ILE A 77 14.98 -10.01 0.44
CA ILE A 77 15.29 -10.39 -0.95
C ILE A 77 16.81 -10.44 -1.16
N GLU A 78 17.53 -9.45 -0.64
CA GLU A 78 18.99 -9.42 -0.70
C GLU A 78 19.63 -10.59 0.07
N SER A 79 19.11 -10.93 1.26
CA SER A 79 19.56 -12.09 2.04
C SER A 79 19.34 -13.43 1.34
N LEU A 80 18.38 -13.49 0.41
CA LEU A 80 18.12 -14.64 -0.44
C LEU A 80 19.08 -14.70 -1.65
N GLU A 81 20.08 -13.82 -1.73
CA GLU A 81 21.02 -13.70 -2.86
C GLU A 81 20.29 -13.31 -4.17
N ILE A 82 19.15 -12.63 -4.06
CA ILE A 82 18.42 -12.11 -5.22
C ILE A 82 18.81 -10.63 -5.38
N PRO A 83 19.44 -10.24 -6.51
CA PRO A 83 19.89 -8.87 -6.72
C PRO A 83 18.68 -7.97 -7.02
N TRP A 84 18.12 -7.35 -5.99
CA TRP A 84 16.95 -6.46 -6.12
C TRP A 84 17.27 -5.20 -6.94
N GLU A 85 18.55 -4.84 -7.05
CA GLU A 85 19.04 -3.75 -7.90
C GLU A 85 18.96 -4.08 -9.41
N SER A 86 18.73 -5.34 -9.80
CA SER A 86 18.60 -5.69 -11.21
C SER A 86 17.25 -5.23 -11.78
N LEU A 87 17.27 -4.68 -13.00
CA LEU A 87 16.08 -4.18 -13.72
C LEU A 87 14.91 -5.18 -13.69
N ASP A 88 15.19 -6.45 -13.98
CA ASP A 88 14.16 -7.50 -14.07
C ASP A 88 13.46 -7.69 -12.72
N ILE A 89 14.22 -7.65 -11.62
CA ILE A 89 13.70 -7.80 -10.27
C ILE A 89 12.96 -6.53 -9.86
N GLN A 90 13.51 -5.34 -10.12
CA GLN A 90 12.81 -4.07 -9.81
C GLN A 90 11.47 -3.98 -10.56
N ARG A 91 11.43 -4.38 -11.82
CA ARG A 91 10.19 -4.43 -12.61
C ARG A 91 9.21 -5.48 -12.09
N ALA A 92 9.71 -6.64 -11.66
CA ALA A 92 8.86 -7.65 -11.03
C ALA A 92 8.28 -7.11 -9.71
N LEU A 93 9.09 -6.49 -8.87
CA LEU A 93 8.68 -5.90 -7.60
C LEU A 93 7.68 -4.73 -7.80
N SER A 94 7.91 -3.87 -8.79
CA SER A 94 7.01 -2.74 -9.08
C SER A 94 5.63 -3.17 -9.56
N ASN A 95 5.55 -4.30 -10.27
CA ASN A 95 4.33 -4.75 -10.93
C ASN A 95 3.49 -5.72 -10.08
N HIS A 96 3.98 -6.15 -8.93
CA HIS A 96 3.29 -7.15 -8.09
C HIS A 96 2.92 -6.59 -6.72
N HIS A 97 1.88 -7.17 -6.14
CA HIS A 97 1.39 -6.78 -4.83
C HIS A 97 2.32 -7.27 -3.72
N LEU A 98 2.44 -6.50 -2.63
CA LEU A 98 3.31 -6.84 -1.49
C LEU A 98 3.04 -8.23 -0.92
N SER A 99 1.78 -8.67 -0.86
CA SER A 99 1.45 -10.02 -0.39
C SER A 99 2.01 -11.13 -1.29
N GLN A 100 2.08 -10.91 -2.61
CA GLN A 100 2.71 -11.86 -3.52
C GLN A 100 4.22 -11.92 -3.29
N ILE A 101 4.84 -10.76 -3.08
CA ILE A 101 6.28 -10.62 -2.79
C ILE A 101 6.64 -11.35 -1.49
N ILE A 102 5.87 -11.13 -0.43
CA ILE A 102 6.06 -11.84 0.86
C ILE A 102 5.83 -13.35 0.69
N GLY A 103 4.81 -13.73 -0.08
CA GLY A 103 4.52 -15.13 -0.39
C GLY A 103 5.69 -15.83 -1.06
N ILE A 104 6.30 -15.22 -2.09
CA ILE A 104 7.43 -15.84 -2.79
C ILE A 104 8.68 -15.90 -1.91
N ILE A 105 8.96 -14.86 -1.13
CA ILE A 105 10.11 -14.84 -0.20
C ILE A 105 9.97 -15.99 0.81
N THR A 106 8.77 -16.17 1.36
CA THR A 106 8.48 -17.26 2.30
C THR A 106 8.60 -18.62 1.62
N GLU A 107 8.08 -18.77 0.39
CA GLU A 107 8.18 -20.01 -0.38
C GLU A 107 9.65 -20.38 -0.69
N ILE A 108 10.47 -19.41 -1.10
CA ILE A 108 11.90 -19.60 -1.37
C ILE A 108 12.65 -19.99 -0.10
N ASN A 109 12.36 -19.33 1.03
CA ASN A 109 12.96 -19.70 2.33
C ASN A 109 12.64 -21.15 2.71
N ASN A 110 11.37 -21.57 2.56
CA ASN A 110 10.93 -22.92 2.90
C ASN A 110 11.50 -23.99 1.97
N LYS A 111 11.77 -23.65 0.71
CA LYS A 111 12.30 -24.57 -0.31
C LYS A 111 13.76 -24.26 -0.67
N SER A 112 14.50 -23.62 0.23
CA SER A 112 15.83 -23.06 -0.06
C SER A 112 16.83 -24.11 -0.56
N GLU A 113 16.74 -25.36 -0.08
CA GLU A 113 17.58 -26.49 -0.51
C GLU A 113 17.19 -27.07 -1.89
N GLN A 114 15.95 -26.85 -2.33
CA GLN A 114 15.41 -27.39 -3.59
C GLN A 114 15.59 -26.43 -4.77
N ILE A 115 15.81 -25.14 -4.50
CA ILE A 115 15.88 -24.09 -5.51
C ILE A 115 17.34 -23.81 -5.85
N ARG A 116 17.76 -24.23 -7.05
CA ARG A 116 19.13 -24.04 -7.54
C ARG A 116 19.44 -22.60 -7.97
N ASN A 117 18.50 -21.93 -8.64
CA ASN A 117 18.63 -20.53 -9.03
C ASN A 117 17.45 -19.73 -8.47
N ARG A 118 17.69 -18.99 -7.38
CA ARG A 118 16.66 -18.23 -6.66
C ARG A 118 16.12 -17.06 -7.47
N LYS A 119 16.97 -16.39 -8.26
CA LYS A 119 16.56 -15.27 -9.13
C LYS A 119 15.55 -15.73 -10.20
N ASP A 120 15.90 -16.78 -10.93
CA ASP A 120 15.03 -17.29 -12.01
C ASP A 120 13.73 -17.85 -11.43
N TYR A 121 13.82 -18.56 -10.30
CA TYR A 121 12.65 -19.06 -9.59
C TYR A 121 11.74 -17.92 -9.15
N PHE A 122 12.29 -16.86 -8.56
CA PHE A 122 11.55 -15.67 -8.13
C PHE A 122 10.78 -15.06 -9.30
N LEU A 123 11.46 -14.79 -10.41
CA LEU A 123 10.85 -14.17 -11.60
C LEU A 123 9.77 -15.04 -12.25
N ALA A 124 9.99 -16.35 -12.32
CA ALA A 124 9.04 -17.28 -12.93
C ALA A 124 7.80 -17.53 -12.04
N ARG A 125 8.00 -17.58 -10.72
CA ARG A 125 6.95 -17.99 -9.77
C ARG A 125 6.13 -16.83 -9.23
N LEU A 126 6.71 -15.64 -9.05
CA LEU A 126 6.01 -14.47 -8.50
C LEU A 126 4.66 -14.16 -9.19
N PRO A 127 4.53 -14.19 -10.53
CA PRO A 127 3.24 -13.94 -11.20
C PRO A 127 2.17 -15.00 -10.92
N GLN A 128 2.58 -16.19 -10.49
CA GLN A 128 1.70 -17.32 -10.20
C GLN A 128 1.19 -17.31 -8.76
N ILE A 129 1.75 -16.44 -7.90
CA ILE A 129 1.32 -16.33 -6.52
C ILE A 129 0.00 -15.55 -6.47
N PRO A 130 -1.05 -16.10 -5.85
CA PRO A 130 -2.30 -15.38 -5.70
C PRO A 130 -2.12 -14.15 -4.80
N ILE A 131 -2.80 -13.05 -5.13
CA ILE A 131 -2.89 -11.91 -4.22
C ILE A 131 -3.74 -12.36 -3.03
N GLU A 132 -3.12 -12.50 -1.85
CA GLU A 132 -3.88 -12.76 -0.63
C GLU A 132 -4.85 -11.60 -0.41
N LYS A 133 -6.15 -11.89 -0.56
CA LYS A 133 -7.20 -11.01 -0.09
C LYS A 133 -7.11 -11.05 1.44
N LEU A 134 -6.77 -9.91 2.03
CA LEU A 134 -7.03 -9.67 3.44
C LEU A 134 -8.55 -9.80 3.64
N GLY A 135 -9.04 -11.02 3.87
CA GLY A 135 -10.39 -11.24 4.36
C GLY A 135 -10.55 -10.54 5.72
N PRO A 136 -11.76 -10.49 6.29
CA PRO A 136 -11.92 -9.99 7.65
C PRO A 136 -11.09 -10.90 8.59
N ARG A 137 -9.85 -10.48 8.90
CA ARG A 137 -8.84 -11.26 9.66
C ARG A 137 -9.13 -11.29 11.16
N VAL A 138 -10.31 -10.86 11.56
CA VAL A 138 -10.80 -10.90 12.92
C VAL A 138 -12.28 -11.24 12.86
N PRO A 139 -12.78 -12.15 13.73
CA PRO A 139 -14.20 -12.21 14.00
C PRO A 139 -14.67 -10.79 14.31
N VAL A 140 -15.78 -10.35 13.71
CA VAL A 140 -16.41 -9.10 14.12
C VAL A 140 -16.95 -9.35 15.52
N VAL A 141 -16.12 -9.08 16.53
CA VAL A 141 -16.53 -9.20 17.92
C VAL A 141 -17.48 -8.04 18.19
N THR A 142 -18.75 -8.37 18.35
CA THR A 142 -19.78 -7.43 18.71
C THR A 142 -19.82 -7.29 20.23
N ALA A 143 -20.38 -6.19 20.74
CA ALA A 143 -20.57 -6.03 22.18
C ALA A 143 -21.37 -7.18 22.83
N ALA A 144 -22.16 -7.92 22.04
CA ALA A 144 -22.91 -9.08 22.49
C ALA A 144 -22.02 -10.28 22.85
N ASP A 145 -20.84 -10.42 22.22
CA ASP A 145 -19.92 -11.53 22.48
C ASP A 145 -19.19 -11.41 23.83
N PHE A 146 -19.29 -10.25 24.48
CA PHE A 146 -18.75 -10.00 25.82
C PHE A 146 -19.82 -10.00 26.91
N LEU A 147 -21.09 -10.17 26.55
CA LEU A 147 -22.16 -10.28 27.55
C LEU A 147 -22.15 -11.70 28.10
N PRO A 148 -22.08 -11.88 29.43
CA PRO A 148 -22.32 -13.19 30.03
C PRO A 148 -23.70 -13.70 29.62
N ASP A 149 -23.87 -15.03 29.56
CA ASP A 149 -25.17 -15.70 29.35
C ASP A 149 -26.10 -15.43 30.54
N TYR A 150 -26.59 -14.20 30.66
CA TYR A 150 -27.59 -13.81 31.63
C TYR A 150 -28.93 -14.32 31.14
N GLN A 151 -29.45 -15.36 31.80
CA GLN A 151 -30.86 -15.69 31.67
C GLN A 151 -31.70 -14.48 32.09
N PRO A 152 -32.63 -14.01 31.25
CA PRO A 152 -33.47 -12.88 31.60
C PRO A 152 -34.25 -13.21 32.88
N LEU A 153 -34.25 -12.26 33.82
CA LEU A 153 -34.99 -12.39 35.08
C LEU A 153 -36.48 -12.61 34.78
N PRO A 154 -37.15 -13.55 35.48
CA PRO A 154 -38.59 -13.72 35.38
C PRO A 154 -39.32 -12.41 35.70
N PRO A 155 -40.48 -12.16 35.06
CA PRO A 155 -41.19 -10.88 35.12
C PRO A 155 -41.49 -10.44 36.56
N ASP A 156 -41.89 -11.38 37.41
CA ASP A 156 -42.26 -11.11 38.81
C ASP A 156 -41.07 -10.55 39.63
N LYS A 157 -39.87 -11.13 39.44
CA LYS A 157 -38.65 -10.65 40.11
C LYS A 157 -38.17 -9.31 39.57
N LYS A 158 -38.46 -9.03 38.30
CA LYS A 158 -38.13 -7.75 37.67
C LYS A 158 -38.97 -6.62 38.27
N GLU A 159 -40.26 -6.87 38.50
CA GLU A 159 -41.15 -5.90 39.15
C GLU A 159 -40.81 -5.69 40.62
N GLU A 160 -40.47 -6.76 41.34
CA GLU A 160 -39.98 -6.67 42.73
C GLU A 160 -38.72 -5.81 42.83
N LEU A 161 -37.75 -6.03 41.94
CA LEU A 161 -36.51 -5.23 41.89
C LEU A 161 -36.79 -3.77 41.49
N LYS A 162 -37.69 -3.52 40.55
CA LYS A 162 -38.08 -2.15 40.16
C LYS A 162 -38.68 -1.39 41.33
N ALA A 163 -39.59 -2.02 42.08
CA ALA A 163 -40.21 -1.43 43.25
C ALA A 163 -39.17 -1.22 44.38
N LYS A 164 -38.36 -2.24 44.68
CA LYS A 164 -37.34 -2.18 45.74
C LYS A 164 -36.30 -1.07 45.53
N TYR A 165 -35.85 -0.88 44.30
CA TYR A 165 -34.84 0.13 43.95
C TYR A 165 -35.45 1.43 43.41
N HIS A 166 -36.77 1.61 43.47
CA HIS A 166 -37.47 2.80 43.00
C HIS A 166 -37.07 3.21 41.56
N ILE A 167 -36.82 2.22 40.70
CA ILE A 167 -36.25 2.42 39.36
C ILE A 167 -37.20 3.27 38.49
N ASP A 168 -38.50 3.14 38.70
CA ASP A 168 -39.51 3.89 37.94
C ASP A 168 -39.39 5.41 38.15
N HIS A 169 -38.99 5.87 39.34
CA HIS A 169 -38.72 7.29 39.60
C HIS A 169 -37.45 7.80 38.90
N LEU A 170 -36.46 6.93 38.70
CA LEU A 170 -35.23 7.26 37.96
C LEU A 170 -35.49 7.34 36.45
N ILE A 171 -36.37 6.49 35.93
CA ILE A 171 -36.79 6.50 34.51
C ILE A 171 -37.61 7.75 34.21
N GLN A 172 -38.58 8.11 35.06
CA GLN A 172 -39.41 9.32 34.86
C GLN A 172 -38.57 10.60 34.83
N LYS A 173 -37.57 10.76 35.70
CA LYS A 173 -36.67 11.93 35.70
C LYS A 173 -35.83 12.06 34.42
N ARG A 174 -35.49 10.93 33.75
CA ARG A 174 -34.74 10.93 32.49
C ARG A 174 -35.58 11.34 31.30
N GLN A 175 -36.85 10.94 31.24
CA GLN A 175 -37.75 11.24 30.12
C GLN A 175 -38.12 12.73 30.05
N GLN A 176 -38.20 13.42 31.20
CA GLN A 176 -38.56 14.84 31.24
C GLN A 176 -37.44 15.80 30.80
N SER A 177 -36.18 15.37 30.74
CA SER A 177 -35.05 16.31 30.68
C SER A 177 -34.27 16.34 29.36
N ARG A 178 -34.45 15.41 28.41
CA ARG A 178 -33.62 15.40 27.19
C ARG A 178 -34.35 14.87 25.96
N SER A 179 -34.78 15.77 25.06
CA SER A 179 -34.75 15.44 23.64
C SER A 179 -33.32 15.04 23.29
N SER A 180 -33.12 13.82 22.79
CA SER A 180 -31.77 13.30 22.56
C SER A 180 -31.06 14.18 21.53
N LEU A 181 -29.73 14.34 21.65
CA LEU A 181 -28.93 15.09 20.68
C LEU A 181 -29.18 14.56 19.26
N PHE A 182 -29.39 13.24 19.11
CA PHE A 182 -29.79 12.60 17.86
C PHE A 182 -31.17 13.02 17.34
N GLU A 183 -32.17 13.21 18.21
CA GLU A 183 -33.47 13.74 17.79
C GLU A 183 -33.35 15.20 17.32
N ARG A 184 -32.51 15.99 18.00
CA ARG A 184 -32.23 17.37 17.59
C ARG A 184 -31.51 17.42 16.24
N ILE A 185 -30.53 16.54 16.03
CA ILE A 185 -29.82 16.39 14.75
C ILE A 185 -30.81 15.97 13.66
N LYS A 186 -31.65 14.96 13.91
CA LYS A 186 -32.66 14.49 12.94
C LYS A 186 -33.69 15.56 12.59
N GLN A 187 -34.08 16.40 13.55
CA GLN A 187 -34.96 17.54 13.29
C GLN A 187 -34.26 18.62 12.46
N ALA A 188 -32.98 18.91 12.75
CA ALA A 188 -32.18 19.84 11.96
C ALA A 188 -31.97 19.35 10.51
N GLU A 189 -31.69 18.07 10.31
CA GLU A 189 -31.58 17.45 8.98
C GLU A 189 -32.87 17.59 8.16
N LYS A 190 -34.04 17.43 8.80
CA LYS A 190 -35.33 17.66 8.14
C LYS A 190 -35.56 19.12 7.73
N MET A 191 -34.95 20.08 8.42
CA MET A 191 -35.04 21.50 8.06
C MET A 191 -34.00 21.91 7.00
N ILE A 192 -32.94 21.12 6.82
CA ILE A 192 -31.85 21.38 5.87
C ILE A 192 -32.08 20.66 4.53
N ALA A 193 -32.91 19.62 4.47
CA ALA A 193 -33.23 18.93 3.22
C ALA A 193 -33.97 19.87 2.24
N PRO A 194 -33.36 20.25 1.09
CA PRO A 194 -34.05 21.01 0.06
C PRO A 194 -35.10 20.10 -0.59
N GLN A 195 -36.26 20.68 -0.92
CA GLN A 195 -37.30 20.04 -1.72
C GLN A 195 -36.70 19.60 -3.06
N VAL A 196 -36.35 18.32 -3.17
CA VAL A 196 -36.09 17.69 -4.46
C VAL A 196 -37.46 17.45 -5.08
N GLN A 197 -37.89 18.37 -5.94
CA GLN A 197 -38.94 18.07 -6.91
C GLN A 197 -38.40 16.96 -7.84
N PRO A 198 -39.14 15.85 -8.06
CA PRO A 198 -38.76 14.87 -9.06
C PRO A 198 -38.93 15.52 -10.44
N LEU A 199 -37.84 15.58 -11.21
CA LEU A 199 -37.85 16.02 -12.60
C LEU A 199 -38.63 14.97 -13.41
N GLU A 200 -39.84 15.32 -13.86
CA GLU A 200 -40.57 14.54 -14.86
C GLU A 200 -39.86 14.60 -16.21
N ASN A 201 -39.86 13.46 -16.90
CA ASN A 201 -39.34 13.26 -18.25
C ASN A 201 -39.73 14.38 -19.23
N ASN A 202 -38.75 15.10 -19.76
CA ASN A 202 -38.89 15.89 -20.99
C ASN A 202 -37.91 15.35 -22.04
N PRO A 203 -38.40 14.70 -23.11
CA PRO A 203 -37.61 14.38 -24.29
C PRO A 203 -37.77 15.52 -25.29
N ASP A 204 -36.95 16.58 -25.18
CA ASP A 204 -36.87 17.64 -26.20
C ASP A 204 -35.61 18.50 -25.99
N PHE A 205 -34.44 17.89 -26.21
CA PHE A 205 -33.18 18.61 -26.46
C PHE A 205 -32.37 17.82 -27.50
N GLU A 206 -32.92 17.74 -28.71
CA GLU A 206 -32.07 17.77 -29.91
C GLU A 206 -31.67 19.24 -30.18
N ASP A 207 -30.50 19.40 -30.77
CA ASP A 207 -29.92 20.64 -31.31
C ASP A 207 -29.44 21.71 -30.31
N ASP A 208 -28.17 21.58 -29.86
CA ASP A 208 -27.14 22.59 -30.18
C ASP A 208 -25.74 22.13 -29.69
N LEU A 209 -24.91 21.62 -30.61
CA LEU A 209 -23.46 21.46 -30.41
C LEU A 209 -22.75 22.22 -31.53
N PRO A 210 -22.00 23.29 -31.24
CA PRO A 210 -21.17 23.94 -32.25
C PRO A 210 -19.82 23.21 -32.40
N PHE A 211 -19.38 23.10 -33.66
CA PHE A 211 -18.08 22.59 -34.11
C PHE A 211 -16.88 23.39 -33.56
#